data_AF-A0A352IC45-F1
#
_entry.id   AF-A0A352IC45-F1
#
_cell.length_a   1.000
_cell.length_b   1.000
_cell.length_c   1.000
_cell.angle_alpha   90.00
_cell.angle_beta   90.00
_cell.angle_gamma   90.00
#
_symmetry.space_group_name_H-M   'P 1'
#
loop_
_entity.id
_entity.type
_entity.pdbx_description
1 polymer ?
#
loop_
_entity_poly.entity_id
_entity_poly.type
_entity_poly.pdbx_seq_one_letter_code
_entity_poly.pdbx_strand_id
1 'polypeptide(L)'
;MKSVRATARKHQKTLTMKRRTQKRLTRNLCGELFAECVVASHFHKDKQEQTDQIMVKILNTQDSLLARLSHVEPGSVRKFFRKYRDDIDTLRQETKRMIGGLG
;
A
#
# COMPACT_ATOMS: atom_id res chain seq x y z
N MET A 1 -27.41 4.34 13.32
CA MET A 1 -27.32 3.95 11.88
C MET A 1 -26.56 4.96 10.98
N LYS A 2 -25.56 5.71 11.48
CA LYS A 2 -24.77 6.67 10.65
C LYS A 2 -23.45 6.11 10.08
N SER A 3 -23.02 4.92 10.53
CA SER A 3 -21.71 4.32 10.23
C SER A 3 -21.60 3.72 8.80
N VAL A 4 -22.64 3.04 8.31
CA VAL A 4 -22.57 2.29 7.04
C VAL A 4 -22.45 3.19 5.80
N ARG A 5 -23.06 4.40 5.83
CA ARG A 5 -23.07 5.34 4.70
C ARG A 5 -21.72 6.00 4.43
N ALA A 6 -20.92 6.26 5.46
CA ALA A 6 -19.59 6.86 5.31
C ALA A 6 -18.60 5.89 4.65
N THR A 7 -18.68 4.62 5.05
CA THR A 7 -17.88 3.53 4.48
C THR A 7 -18.23 3.32 3.01
N ALA A 8 -19.52 3.30 2.64
CA ALA A 8 -19.98 3.18 1.26
C ALA A 8 -19.48 4.32 0.34
N ARG A 9 -19.46 5.57 0.82
CA ARG A 9 -18.96 6.73 0.04
C ARG A 9 -17.44 6.67 -0.20
N LYS A 10 -16.64 6.23 0.77
CA LYS A 10 -15.20 5.94 0.54
C LYS A 10 -15.01 4.79 -0.46
N HIS A 11 -15.85 3.76 -0.39
CA HIS A 11 -15.82 2.61 -1.29
C HIS A 11 -16.23 2.94 -2.73
N GLN A 12 -17.08 3.94 -2.97
CA GLN A 12 -17.44 4.39 -4.32
C GLN A 12 -16.32 5.25 -4.97
N LYS A 13 -15.59 6.04 -4.18
CA LYS A 13 -14.58 7.00 -4.68
C LYS A 13 -13.39 6.33 -5.37
N THR A 14 -12.89 5.17 -4.91
CA THR A 14 -11.74 4.53 -5.60
C THR A 14 -12.13 3.80 -6.89
N LEU A 15 -13.40 3.39 -7.04
CA LEU A 15 -13.92 2.77 -8.27
C LEU A 15 -14.08 3.76 -9.43
N THR A 16 -14.12 5.07 -9.14
CA THR A 16 -14.43 6.14 -10.09
C THR A 16 -13.22 6.99 -10.49
N MET A 17 -12.05 6.78 -9.86
CA MET A 17 -10.83 7.54 -10.17
C MET A 17 -10.08 6.96 -11.38
N LYS A 18 -9.49 7.84 -12.20
CA LYS A 18 -8.69 7.43 -13.38
C LYS A 18 -7.51 6.53 -12.98
N ARG A 19 -7.24 5.48 -13.77
CA ARG A 19 -6.12 4.53 -13.57
C ARG A 19 -4.76 5.22 -13.36
N ARG A 20 -4.47 6.28 -14.11
CA ARG A 20 -3.24 7.09 -13.94
C ARG A 20 -3.13 7.67 -12.53
N THR A 21 -4.23 8.18 -11.99
CA THR A 21 -4.26 8.73 -10.63
C THR A 21 -4.09 7.65 -9.59
N GLN A 22 -4.71 6.47 -9.78
CA GLN A 22 -4.52 5.31 -8.90
C GLN A 22 -3.04 4.93 -8.84
N LYS A 23 -2.39 4.70 -9.99
CA LYS A 23 -0.96 4.37 -10.04
C LYS A 23 -0.07 5.42 -9.36
N ARG A 24 -0.39 6.72 -9.52
CA ARG A 24 0.35 7.79 -8.85
C ARG A 24 0.19 7.72 -7.33
N LEU A 25 -1.04 7.56 -6.84
CA LEU A 25 -1.30 7.44 -5.41
C LEU A 25 -0.61 6.21 -4.80
N THR A 26 -0.58 5.08 -5.52
CA THR A 26 0.17 3.87 -5.12
C THR A 26 1.65 4.16 -4.96
N ARG A 27 2.28 4.80 -5.96
CA ARG A 27 3.70 5.15 -5.91
C ARG A 27 4.01 6.12 -4.77
N ASN A 28 3.16 7.13 -4.58
CA ASN A 28 3.35 8.10 -3.49
C ASN A 28 3.30 7.40 -2.13
N LEU A 29 2.29 6.57 -1.88
CA LEU A 29 2.17 5.84 -0.62
C LEU A 29 3.36 4.89 -0.39
N CYS A 30 3.74 4.12 -1.40
CA CYS A 30 4.88 3.20 -1.26
C CYS A 30 6.19 3.97 -1.08
N GLY A 31 6.35 5.13 -1.73
CA GLY A 31 7.48 6.03 -1.52
C GLY A 31 7.53 6.63 -0.12
N GLU A 32 6.40 7.02 0.45
CA GLU A 32 6.29 7.47 1.85
C GLU A 32 6.72 6.35 2.81
N LEU A 33 6.19 5.14 2.65
CA LEU A 33 6.56 3.99 3.46
C LEU A 33 8.04 3.61 3.31
N PHE A 34 8.59 3.69 2.09
CA PHE A 34 9.99 3.44 1.83
C PHE A 34 10.88 4.47 2.52
N ALA A 35 10.51 5.75 2.48
CA ALA A 35 11.23 6.81 3.18
C ALA A 35 11.20 6.62 4.71
N GLU A 36 10.07 6.19 5.28
CA GLU A 36 9.99 5.80 6.71
C GLU A 36 11.00 4.68 7.03
N CYS A 37 11.15 3.68 6.16
CA CYS A 37 12.13 2.61 6.34
C CYS A 37 13.59 3.08 6.20
N VAL A 38 13.88 3.98 5.27
CA VAL A 38 15.22 4.59 5.12
C VAL A 38 15.59 5.37 6.38
N VAL A 39 14.65 6.13 6.94
CA VAL A 39 14.89 6.82 8.22
C VAL A 39 15.12 5.80 9.34
N ALA A 40 14.32 4.72 9.41
CA ALA A 40 14.50 3.67 10.40
C ALA A 40 15.88 2.99 10.30
N SER A 41 16.39 2.73 9.10
CA SER A 41 17.73 2.12 8.92
C SER A 41 18.87 3.00 9.42
N HIS A 42 18.70 4.34 9.39
CA HIS A 42 19.67 5.26 9.99
C HIS A 42 19.71 5.18 11.52
N PHE A 43 18.59 4.87 12.17
CA PHE A 43 18.51 4.72 13.63
C PHE A 43 18.88 3.30 14.11
N HIS A 44 18.60 2.28 13.31
CA HIS A 44 18.83 0.86 13.64
C HIS A 44 19.93 0.24 12.78
N LYS A 45 21.15 0.79 12.87
CA LYS A 45 22.30 0.39 12.03
C LYS A 45 22.73 -1.08 12.22
N ASP A 46 22.46 -1.64 13.39
CA ASP A 46 22.70 -3.05 13.73
C ASP A 46 21.67 -4.01 13.10
N LYS A 47 20.55 -3.47 12.61
CA LYS A 47 19.43 -4.24 12.01
C LYS A 47 19.29 -4.01 10.51
N GLN A 48 20.40 -3.72 9.83
CA GLN A 48 20.40 -3.36 8.41
C GLN A 48 19.68 -4.41 7.54
N GLU A 49 19.96 -5.71 7.74
CA GLU A 49 19.30 -6.79 7.00
C GLU A 49 17.77 -6.78 7.18
N GLN A 50 17.28 -6.53 8.40
CA GLN A 50 15.85 -6.44 8.66
C GLN A 50 15.24 -5.23 7.94
N THR A 51 15.91 -4.08 7.97
CA THR A 51 15.45 -2.89 7.25
C THR A 51 15.45 -3.08 5.74
N ASP A 52 16.46 -3.77 5.19
CA ASP A 52 16.56 -4.09 3.76
C ASP A 52 15.42 -5.02 3.33
N GLN A 53 15.10 -6.04 4.14
CA GLN A 53 13.95 -6.92 3.89
C GLN A 53 12.62 -6.15 3.85
N ILE A 54 12.43 -5.19 4.75
CA ILE A 54 11.22 -4.34 4.75
C ILE A 54 11.17 -3.50 3.46
N MET A 55 12.28 -2.88 3.07
CA MET A 55 12.39 -2.08 1.85
C MET A 55 12.10 -2.90 0.59
N VAL A 56 12.69 -4.10 0.48
CA VAL A 56 12.44 -5.05 -0.62
C VAL A 56 10.96 -5.43 -0.69
N LYS A 57 10.33 -5.71 0.46
CA LYS A 57 8.90 -6.03 0.51
C LYS A 57 8.03 -4.88 0.01
N ILE A 58 8.35 -3.64 0.34
CA ILE A 58 7.63 -2.46 -0.17
C ILE A 58 7.74 -2.37 -1.69
N LEU A 59 8.96 -2.51 -2.23
CA LEU A 59 9.21 -2.43 -3.68
C LEU A 59 8.49 -3.54 -4.46
N ASN A 60 8.57 -4.78 -3.99
CA ASN A 60 7.89 -5.93 -4.60
C ASN A 60 6.36 -5.77 -4.55
N THR A 61 5.83 -5.28 -3.43
CA THR A 61 4.38 -5.02 -3.30
C THR A 61 3.93 -3.89 -4.22
N GLN A 62 4.73 -2.82 -4.32
CA GLN A 62 4.47 -1.72 -5.26
C GLN A 62 4.38 -2.23 -6.69
N ASP A 63 5.36 -3.02 -7.14
CA ASP A 63 5.39 -3.54 -8.51
C ASP A 63 4.15 -4.41 -8.80
N SER A 64 3.83 -5.34 -7.89
CA SER A 64 2.63 -6.18 -7.98
C SER A 64 1.35 -5.34 -8.09
N LEU A 65 1.19 -4.31 -7.24
CA LEU A 65 0.02 -3.42 -7.27
C LEU A 65 -0.08 -2.63 -8.59
N LEU A 66 1.04 -2.14 -9.11
CA LEU A 66 1.08 -1.38 -10.36
C LEU A 66 0.81 -2.25 -11.59
N ALA A 67 1.35 -3.46 -11.62
CA ALA A 67 1.06 -4.46 -12.65
C ALA A 67 -0.43 -4.79 -12.68
N ARG A 68 -1.01 -5.10 -11.51
CA ARG A 68 -2.44 -5.39 -11.34
C ARG A 68 -3.35 -4.24 -11.78
N LEU A 69 -2.99 -2.99 -11.49
CA LEU A 69 -3.74 -1.81 -11.97
C LEU A 69 -3.74 -1.66 -13.49
N SER A 70 -2.76 -2.24 -14.18
CA SER A 70 -2.68 -2.23 -15.64
C SER A 70 -3.64 -3.23 -16.28
N HIS A 71 -3.94 -4.33 -15.59
CA HIS A 71 -4.71 -5.48 -16.07
C HIS A 71 -5.96 -5.74 -15.21
N VAL A 72 -6.84 -4.73 -15.10
CA VAL A 72 -8.13 -4.91 -14.41
C VAL A 72 -9.14 -5.51 -15.39
N GLU A 73 -9.52 -6.76 -15.15
CA GLU A 73 -10.47 -7.49 -16.00
C GLU A 73 -11.89 -6.88 -15.94
N PRO A 74 -12.52 -6.63 -17.10
CA PRO A 74 -13.94 -6.31 -17.18
C PRO A 74 -14.78 -7.34 -16.42
N GLY A 75 -15.79 -6.89 -15.67
CA GLY A 75 -16.67 -7.77 -14.88
C GLY A 75 -16.18 -8.09 -13.45
N SER A 76 -14.90 -7.89 -13.12
CA SER A 76 -14.36 -8.13 -11.76
C SER A 76 -13.95 -6.86 -11.00
N VAL A 77 -14.14 -5.68 -11.60
CA VAL A 77 -13.64 -4.37 -11.15
C VAL A 77 -13.91 -4.08 -9.67
N ARG A 78 -15.13 -4.36 -9.17
CA ARG A 78 -15.51 -4.10 -7.77
C ARG A 78 -14.75 -5.00 -6.79
N LYS A 79 -14.58 -6.29 -7.11
CA LYS A 79 -13.83 -7.25 -6.30
C LYS A 79 -12.35 -6.90 -6.32
N PHE A 80 -11.82 -6.55 -7.50
CA PHE A 80 -10.45 -6.07 -7.67
C PHE A 80 -10.15 -4.90 -6.74
N PHE A 81 -10.92 -3.81 -6.81
CA PHE A 81 -10.65 -2.62 -6.00
C PHE A 81 -10.90 -2.79 -4.51
N ARG A 82 -11.68 -3.79 -4.09
CA ARG A 82 -11.76 -4.18 -2.69
C ARG A 82 -10.43 -4.79 -2.25
N LYS A 83 -10.01 -5.87 -2.91
CA LYS A 83 -8.75 -6.56 -2.58
C LYS A 83 -7.53 -5.64 -2.70
N TYR A 84 -7.51 -4.78 -3.71
CA TYR A 84 -6.47 -3.78 -3.92
C TYR A 84 -6.29 -2.83 -2.73
N ARG A 85 -7.40 -2.39 -2.11
CA ARG A 85 -7.34 -1.55 -0.91
C ARG A 85 -6.88 -2.35 0.30
N ASP A 86 -7.41 -3.56 0.46
CA ASP A 86 -7.02 -4.45 1.55
C ASP A 86 -5.51 -4.72 1.50
N ASP A 87 -4.94 -4.93 0.31
CA ASP A 87 -3.49 -5.13 0.12
C ASP A 87 -2.68 -3.89 0.50
N ILE A 88 -3.17 -2.69 0.16
CA ILE A 88 -2.54 -1.42 0.57
C ILE A 88 -2.59 -1.25 2.09
N ASP A 89 -3.74 -1.50 2.71
CA ASP A 89 -3.92 -1.36 4.15
C ASP A 89 -3.05 -2.39 4.90
N THR A 90 -2.96 -3.61 4.39
CA THR A 90 -2.04 -4.65 4.90
C THR A 90 -0.59 -4.21 4.78
N LEU A 91 -0.13 -3.76 3.60
CA LEU A 91 1.24 -3.27 3.42
C LEU A 91 1.57 -2.18 4.45
N ARG A 92 0.67 -1.20 4.60
CA ARG A 92 0.86 -0.10 5.54
C ARG A 92 0.96 -0.57 6.99
N GLN A 93 0.06 -1.46 7.41
CA GLN A 93 0.06 -1.98 8.78
C GLN A 93 1.27 -2.85 9.06
N GLU A 94 1.64 -3.72 8.13
CA GLU A 94 2.79 -4.60 8.26
C GLU A 94 4.10 -3.79 8.30
N THR A 95 4.29 -2.82 7.39
CA THR A 95 5.47 -1.95 7.42
C THR A 95 5.59 -1.24 8.76
N LYS A 96 4.50 -0.65 9.27
CA LYS A 96 4.51 0.00 10.59
C LYS A 96 4.85 -0.95 11.73
N ARG A 97 4.31 -2.18 11.71
CA ARG A 97 4.61 -3.20 12.71
C ARG A 97 6.07 -3.64 12.64
N MET A 98 6.61 -3.87 11.46
CA MET A 98 8.00 -4.29 11.26
C MET A 98 8.97 -3.18 11.71
N ILE A 99 8.73 -1.92 11.31
CA ILE A 99 9.52 -0.77 11.79
C ILE A 99 9.43 -0.66 13.32
N GLY A 100 8.23 -0.77 13.89
CA GLY A 100 8.03 -0.71 15.34
C GLY A 100 8.70 -1.84 16.12
N GLY A 101 8.98 -2.99 15.48
CA GLY A 101 9.74 -4.09 16.07
C GLY A 101 11.26 -3.95 15.97
N LEU A 102 11.77 -2.90 15.31
CA LEU A 102 13.20 -2.60 15.27
C LEU A 102 13.70 -1.96 16.57
N GLY A 103 12.81 -1.41 17.40
CA GLY A 103 13.11 -0.81 18.71
C GLY A 103 12.71 -1.68 19.88
#